data_AF-A0A2J6I1L8-F1
#
_entry.id   AF-A0A2J6I1L8-F1
#
_cell.length_a   1.000
_cell.length_b   1.000
_cell.length_c   1.000
_cell.angle_alpha   90.00
_cell.angle_beta   90.00
_cell.angle_gamma   90.00
#
_symmetry.space_group_name_H-M   'P 1'
#
loop_
_entity.id
_entity.type
_entity.pdbx_description
1 polymer ?
#
loop_
_entity_poly.entity_id
_entity_poly.type
_entity_poly.pdbx_seq_one_letter_code
_entity_poly.pdbx_strand_id
1 'polypeptide(L)'
;MENQFGIYDEFILRAPAAPFSATLCRYDRITDLFKSNPHFRIALLLSSSSLFFQAEKLSEGKNLNGKEERIKQSLYKYYLRMCFRATPFGLWAGFCHGTFHHKTEISFSDSEAFQSYSRPDMNLLHQVAREFGRKHMKDESVKYFPNNTLYCIGNEIRYISYDVKKDKRSYRITAIEKSEDILAII
;
A
#
# COMPACT_ATOMS: atom_id res chain seq x y z
N MET A 1 -34.68 18.23 -21.26
CA MET A 1 -34.04 17.72 -20.04
C MET A 1 -32.57 18.04 -20.16
N GLU A 2 -32.08 19.04 -19.44
CA GLU A 2 -30.65 19.30 -19.36
C GLU A 2 -29.97 18.13 -18.64
N ASN A 3 -28.89 17.63 -19.24
CA ASN A 3 -28.16 16.51 -18.69
C ASN A 3 -27.35 17.02 -17.48
N GLN A 4 -27.73 16.63 -16.26
CA GLN A 4 -27.08 17.06 -15.01
C GLN A 4 -25.72 16.39 -14.76
N PHE A 5 -25.26 15.53 -15.69
CA PHE A 5 -24.01 14.81 -15.58
C PHE A 5 -23.10 15.12 -16.78
N GLY A 6 -21.87 15.55 -16.47
CA GLY A 6 -20.77 15.64 -17.42
C GLY A 6 -19.84 14.43 -17.29
N ILE A 7 -19.22 14.04 -18.41
CA ILE A 7 -18.19 12.99 -18.45
C ILE A 7 -16.84 13.70 -18.55
N TYR A 8 -15.86 13.24 -17.76
CA TYR A 8 -14.47 13.70 -17.92
C TYR A 8 -13.89 13.12 -19.21
N ASP A 9 -13.02 13.88 -19.89
CA ASP A 9 -12.33 13.43 -21.11
C ASP A 9 -11.34 12.26 -20.85
N GLU A 10 -11.11 11.98 -19.56
CA GLU A 10 -10.05 11.16 -19.02
C GLU A 10 -10.61 10.07 -18.09
N PHE A 11 -9.98 8.90 -18.09
CA PHE A 11 -10.29 7.80 -17.17
C PHE A 11 -9.03 7.09 -16.69
N ILE A 12 -9.18 6.37 -15.57
CA ILE A 12 -8.14 5.50 -15.04
C ILE A 12 -8.47 4.06 -15.42
N LEU A 13 -7.61 3.45 -16.24
CA LEU A 13 -7.66 2.03 -16.52
C LEU A 13 -6.86 1.29 -15.45
N ARG A 14 -7.47 0.29 -14.82
CA ARG A 14 -6.75 -0.62 -13.92
C ARG A 14 -6.58 -1.96 -14.62
N ALA A 15 -5.36 -2.48 -14.62
CA ALA A 15 -5.01 -3.72 -15.33
C ALA A 15 -4.21 -4.67 -14.42
N PRO A 16 -4.46 -5.99 -14.47
CA PRO A 16 -3.58 -6.98 -13.87
C PRO A 16 -2.17 -6.90 -14.46
N ALA A 17 -1.15 -7.30 -13.68
CA ALA A 17 0.25 -7.18 -14.10
C ALA A 17 0.68 -8.20 -15.17
N ALA A 18 -0.09 -9.28 -15.36
CA ALA A 18 0.18 -10.27 -16.38
C ALA A 18 -1.11 -10.71 -17.09
N PRO A 19 -1.04 -11.05 -18.39
CA PRO A 19 -2.14 -11.72 -19.06
C PRO A 19 -2.35 -13.12 -18.48
N PHE A 20 -3.57 -13.65 -18.62
CA PHE A 20 -3.83 -15.05 -18.34
C PHE A 20 -3.12 -15.95 -19.36
N SER A 21 -2.37 -16.93 -18.87
CA SER A 21 -1.81 -18.00 -19.69
C SER A 21 -2.29 -19.35 -19.17
N ALA A 22 -3.03 -20.09 -20.00
CA ALA A 22 -3.54 -21.42 -19.66
C ALA A 22 -2.40 -22.40 -19.34
N THR A 23 -1.25 -22.26 -20.00
CA THR A 23 -0.05 -23.08 -19.76
C THR A 23 0.59 -22.78 -18.41
N LEU A 24 0.66 -21.49 -18.02
CA LEU A 24 1.22 -21.08 -16.73
C LEU A 24 0.22 -21.22 -15.56
N CYS A 25 -1.08 -21.34 -15.85
CA CYS A 25 -2.15 -21.52 -14.86
C CYS A 25 -2.25 -22.96 -14.32
N ARG A 26 -1.32 -23.84 -14.67
CA ARG A 26 -1.37 -25.19 -14.15
C ARG A 26 -0.83 -25.24 -12.72
N TYR A 27 -1.62 -25.78 -11.81
CA TYR A 27 -1.29 -25.86 -10.39
C TYR A 27 0.01 -26.62 -10.11
N ASP A 28 0.29 -27.68 -10.88
CA ASP A 28 1.52 -28.47 -10.83
C ASP A 28 2.78 -27.67 -11.17
N ARG A 29 2.66 -26.61 -11.97
CA ARG A 29 3.76 -25.73 -12.42
C ARG A 29 4.02 -24.52 -11.52
N ILE A 30 3.27 -24.33 -10.44
CA ILE A 30 3.37 -23.10 -9.65
C ILE A 30 4.77 -22.87 -9.03
N THR A 31 5.45 -23.96 -8.66
CA THR A 31 6.82 -23.89 -8.15
C THR A 31 7.81 -23.53 -9.26
N ASP A 32 7.60 -24.04 -10.47
CA ASP A 32 8.42 -23.70 -11.65
C ASP A 32 8.25 -22.21 -12.00
N LEU A 33 7.01 -21.70 -12.00
CA LEU A 33 6.73 -20.28 -12.19
C LEU A 33 7.43 -19.42 -11.14
N PHE A 34 7.35 -19.81 -9.86
CA PHE A 34 8.04 -19.08 -8.80
C PHE A 34 9.56 -19.03 -9.03
N LYS A 35 10.17 -20.11 -9.54
CA LYS A 35 11.61 -20.14 -9.87
C LYS A 35 11.95 -19.27 -11.08
N SER A 36 11.14 -19.35 -12.14
CA SER A 36 11.49 -18.81 -13.46
C SER A 36 11.03 -17.36 -13.68
N ASN A 37 10.14 -16.82 -12.85
CA ASN A 37 9.56 -15.48 -13.03
C ASN A 37 10.04 -14.49 -11.95
N PRO A 38 11.03 -13.61 -12.26
CA PRO A 38 11.55 -12.63 -11.30
C PRO A 38 10.49 -11.64 -10.80
N HIS A 39 9.57 -11.21 -11.68
CA HIS A 39 8.51 -10.30 -11.30
C HIS A 39 7.59 -10.93 -10.25
N PHE A 40 7.18 -12.19 -10.46
CA PHE A 40 6.36 -12.95 -9.50
C PHE A 40 7.06 -13.07 -8.14
N ARG A 41 8.37 -13.32 -8.13
CA ARG A 41 9.18 -13.40 -6.90
C ARG A 41 9.21 -12.08 -6.14
N ILE A 42 9.50 -10.97 -6.80
CA ILE A 42 9.57 -9.64 -6.16
C ILE A 42 8.17 -9.22 -5.67
N ALA A 43 7.14 -9.42 -6.49
CA ALA A 43 5.75 -9.15 -6.11
C ALA A 43 5.34 -9.92 -4.85
N LEU A 44 5.73 -11.20 -4.75
CA LEU A 44 5.48 -12.04 -3.59
C LEU A 44 6.26 -11.59 -2.36
N LEU A 45 7.56 -11.27 -2.50
CA LEU A 45 8.40 -10.81 -1.41
C LEU A 45 7.83 -9.55 -0.74
N LEU A 46 7.39 -8.59 -1.55
CA LEU A 46 6.77 -7.34 -1.10
C LEU A 46 5.40 -7.55 -0.46
N SER A 47 4.64 -8.54 -0.93
CA SER A 47 3.27 -8.78 -0.45
C SER A 47 3.22 -9.69 0.78
N SER A 48 4.14 -10.65 0.86
CA SER A 48 4.20 -11.65 1.93
C SER A 48 5.58 -12.29 2.01
N SER A 49 6.49 -11.63 2.72
CA SER A 49 7.86 -12.14 2.90
C SER A 49 7.89 -13.51 3.57
N SER A 50 6.97 -13.79 4.50
CA SER A 50 6.88 -15.10 5.16
C SER A 50 6.51 -16.22 4.18
N LEU A 51 5.63 -15.97 3.22
CA LEU A 51 5.30 -16.93 2.16
C LEU A 51 6.43 -17.05 1.15
N PHE A 52 7.08 -15.94 0.79
CA PHE A 52 8.25 -15.94 -0.09
C PHE A 52 9.35 -16.88 0.42
N PHE A 53 9.77 -16.75 1.68
CA PHE A 53 10.82 -17.60 2.24
C PHE A 53 10.40 -19.07 2.37
N GLN A 54 9.10 -19.34 2.59
CA GLN A 54 8.57 -20.71 2.53
C GLN A 54 8.59 -21.28 1.11
N ALA A 55 8.25 -20.47 0.11
CA ALA A 55 8.30 -20.83 -1.29
C ALA A 55 9.74 -21.07 -1.79
N GLU A 56 10.71 -20.28 -1.31
CA GLU A 56 12.14 -20.52 -1.55
C GLU A 56 12.57 -21.90 -1.05
N LYS A 57 12.28 -22.22 0.21
CA LYS A 57 12.59 -23.54 0.79
C LYS A 57 11.91 -24.67 0.02
N LEU A 58 10.64 -24.50 -0.36
CA LEU A 58 9.91 -25.46 -1.18
C LEU A 58 10.58 -25.64 -2.55
N SER A 59 11.05 -24.56 -3.16
CA SER A 59 11.70 -24.56 -4.47
C SER A 59 13.06 -25.27 -4.46
N GLU A 60 13.75 -25.25 -3.31
CA GLU A 60 15.00 -25.96 -3.05
C GLU A 60 14.79 -27.44 -2.66
N GLY A 61 13.54 -27.91 -2.57
CA GLY A 61 13.23 -29.29 -2.18
C GLY A 61 13.39 -29.56 -0.67
N LYS A 62 13.43 -28.53 0.17
CA LYS A 62 13.48 -28.71 1.64
C LYS A 62 12.16 -29.26 2.17
N ASN A 63 12.24 -30.13 3.16
CA ASN A 63 11.06 -30.64 3.88
C ASN A 63 10.43 -29.53 4.74
N LEU A 64 9.11 -29.32 4.59
CA LEU A 64 8.35 -28.28 5.26
C LEU A 64 7.29 -28.85 6.21
N ASN A 65 7.48 -30.08 6.66
CA ASN A 65 6.65 -30.76 7.65
C ASN A 65 5.16 -30.83 7.21
N GLY A 66 4.90 -31.19 5.95
CA GLY A 66 3.55 -31.35 5.41
C GLY A 66 2.86 -30.04 5.00
N LYS A 67 3.57 -28.91 4.98
CA LYS A 67 3.02 -27.59 4.59
C LYS A 67 3.14 -27.30 3.09
N GLU A 68 3.78 -28.17 2.33
CA GLU A 68 4.13 -27.99 0.92
C GLU A 68 2.89 -27.65 0.07
N GLU A 69 1.82 -28.40 0.23
CA GLU A 69 0.57 -28.22 -0.51
C GLU A 69 -0.08 -26.86 -0.18
N ARG A 70 -0.11 -26.48 1.11
CA ARG A 70 -0.64 -25.18 1.54
C ARG A 70 0.15 -24.01 0.94
N ILE A 71 1.46 -24.16 0.82
CA ILE A 71 2.33 -23.16 0.19
C ILE A 71 2.03 -23.06 -1.30
N LYS A 72 1.95 -24.19 -2.02
CA LYS A 72 1.56 -24.22 -3.44
C LYS A 72 0.19 -23.59 -3.68
N GLN A 73 -0.81 -23.88 -2.84
CA GLN A 73 -2.14 -23.24 -2.90
C GLN A 73 -2.06 -21.72 -2.72
N SER A 74 -1.22 -21.27 -1.79
CA SER A 74 -1.03 -19.83 -1.54
C SER A 74 -0.33 -19.15 -2.73
N LEU A 75 0.71 -19.77 -3.30
CA LEU A 75 1.36 -19.29 -4.52
C LEU A 75 0.39 -19.22 -5.69
N TYR A 76 -0.44 -20.25 -5.86
CA TYR A 76 -1.42 -20.29 -6.94
C TYR A 76 -2.47 -19.18 -6.80
N LYS A 77 -2.92 -18.87 -5.57
CA LYS A 77 -3.79 -17.71 -5.32
C LYS A 77 -3.13 -16.38 -5.72
N TYR A 78 -1.83 -16.21 -5.47
CA TYR A 78 -1.09 -15.04 -5.92
C TYR A 78 -0.93 -14.98 -7.44
N TYR A 79 -0.73 -16.12 -8.10
CA TYR A 79 -0.76 -16.21 -9.56
C TYR A 79 -2.11 -15.79 -10.14
N LEU A 80 -3.20 -16.34 -9.62
CA LEU A 80 -4.54 -15.93 -10.05
C LEU A 80 -4.79 -14.43 -9.80
N ARG A 81 -4.25 -13.87 -8.71
CA ARG A 81 -4.30 -12.42 -8.47
C ARG A 81 -3.59 -11.63 -9.57
N MET A 82 -2.40 -12.06 -9.97
CA MET A 82 -1.59 -11.42 -11.01
C MET A 82 -2.29 -11.38 -12.37
N CYS A 83 -3.10 -12.40 -12.68
CA CYS A 83 -3.76 -12.53 -13.98
C CYS A 83 -5.18 -11.95 -14.03
N PHE A 84 -5.93 -12.01 -12.92
CA PHE A 84 -7.38 -11.75 -12.95
C PHE A 84 -7.82 -10.56 -12.12
N ARG A 85 -6.98 -10.02 -11.23
CA ARG A 85 -7.43 -8.98 -10.29
C ARG A 85 -6.81 -7.63 -10.61
N ALA A 86 -7.59 -6.75 -11.24
CA ALA A 86 -7.23 -5.37 -11.53
C ALA A 86 -7.25 -4.42 -10.30
N THR A 87 -7.18 -4.93 -9.06
CA THR A 87 -7.10 -4.07 -7.86
C THR A 87 -5.63 -3.72 -7.59
N PRO A 88 -5.18 -2.46 -7.76
CA PRO A 88 -3.78 -2.07 -7.56
C PRO A 88 -3.33 -2.42 -6.15
N PHE A 89 -2.32 -3.29 -6.06
CA PHE A 89 -1.76 -3.76 -4.79
C PHE A 89 -0.40 -4.37 -5.04
N GLY A 90 0.64 -3.80 -4.42
CA GLY A 90 2.02 -4.19 -4.67
C GLY A 90 2.33 -4.14 -6.17
N LEU A 91 2.90 -5.23 -6.68
CA LEU A 91 3.24 -5.37 -8.09
C LEU A 91 2.26 -6.29 -8.87
N TRP A 92 1.10 -6.63 -8.30
CA TRP A 92 0.17 -7.59 -8.93
C TRP A 92 -0.77 -6.97 -9.97
N ALA A 93 -0.93 -5.65 -9.93
CA ALA A 93 -1.78 -4.88 -10.84
C ALA A 93 -1.31 -3.43 -10.83
N GLY A 94 -1.51 -2.76 -11.95
CA GLY A 94 -1.19 -1.35 -12.13
C GLY A 94 -2.41 -0.53 -12.55
N PHE A 95 -2.16 0.73 -12.83
CA PHE A 95 -3.12 1.61 -13.46
C PHE A 95 -2.42 2.50 -14.48
N CYS A 96 -3.16 2.92 -15.48
CA CYS A 96 -2.74 3.92 -16.44
C CYS A 96 -3.87 4.90 -16.72
N HIS A 97 -3.51 5.99 -17.37
CA HIS A 97 -4.43 7.00 -17.83
C HIS A 97 -4.91 6.66 -19.25
N GLY A 98 -6.19 6.89 -19.54
CA GLY A 98 -6.77 6.76 -20.88
C GLY A 98 -7.69 7.92 -21.19
N THR A 99 -7.91 8.16 -22.49
CA THR A 99 -8.77 9.24 -22.99
C THR A 99 -9.89 8.68 -23.86
N PHE A 100 -11.02 9.39 -23.93
CA PHE A 100 -12.10 9.02 -24.83
C PHE A 100 -11.82 9.45 -26.26
N HIS A 101 -12.11 8.57 -27.22
CA HIS A 101 -11.97 8.85 -28.66
C HIS A 101 -13.10 8.17 -29.44
N HIS A 102 -13.30 8.56 -30.71
CA HIS A 102 -14.32 7.97 -31.59
C HIS A 102 -14.11 6.48 -31.91
N LYS A 103 -12.92 5.95 -31.63
CA LYS A 103 -12.54 4.56 -31.86
C LYS A 103 -11.89 4.01 -30.61
N THR A 104 -12.26 2.79 -30.23
CA THR A 104 -11.63 2.07 -29.12
C THR A 104 -10.29 1.49 -29.57
N GLU A 105 -9.23 1.86 -28.86
CA GLU A 105 -7.89 1.30 -29.03
C GLU A 105 -7.24 1.17 -27.65
N ILE A 106 -6.87 -0.04 -27.27
CA ILE A 106 -6.19 -0.33 -26.00
C ILE A 106 -4.96 -1.16 -26.35
N SER A 107 -3.81 -0.52 -26.26
CA SER A 107 -2.51 -1.16 -26.46
C SER A 107 -1.61 -0.80 -25.30
N PHE A 108 -0.89 -1.80 -24.79
CA PHE A 108 0.22 -1.59 -23.88
C PHE A 108 1.48 -1.76 -24.73
N SER A 109 2.36 -0.75 -24.77
CA SER A 109 3.61 -0.89 -25.51
C SER A 109 4.51 -1.91 -24.84
N ASP A 110 5.09 -2.83 -25.61
CA ASP A 110 6.05 -3.82 -25.11
C ASP A 110 7.29 -3.17 -24.45
N SER A 111 7.57 -1.90 -24.78
CA SER A 111 8.71 -1.11 -24.31
C SER A 111 8.45 -0.31 -23.02
N GLU A 112 7.19 -0.09 -22.63
CA GLU A 112 6.86 0.56 -21.35
C GLU A 112 6.55 -0.52 -20.32
N ALA A 113 7.63 -1.09 -19.78
CA ALA A 113 7.54 -1.96 -18.62
C ALA A 113 6.73 -1.28 -17.52
N PHE A 114 5.87 -2.04 -16.83
CA PHE A 114 5.19 -1.59 -15.63
C PHE A 114 6.16 -0.84 -14.70
N GLN A 115 5.98 0.47 -14.58
CA GLN A 115 6.83 1.27 -13.71
C GLN A 115 6.36 1.12 -12.27
N SER A 116 7.25 0.65 -11.41
CA SER A 116 6.99 0.57 -9.97
C SER A 116 7.35 1.89 -9.29
N TYR A 117 6.42 2.46 -8.53
CA TYR A 117 6.69 3.60 -7.65
C TYR A 117 6.59 3.14 -6.18
N SER A 118 7.69 3.26 -5.45
CA SER A 118 7.77 2.82 -4.05
C SER A 118 7.74 4.02 -3.11
N ARG A 119 6.95 3.92 -2.04
CA ARG A 119 6.95 4.87 -0.92
C ARG A 119 7.37 4.15 0.35
N PRO A 120 8.10 4.81 1.26
CA PRO A 120 8.35 4.27 2.58
C PRO A 120 7.03 3.97 3.28
N ASP A 121 7.02 2.94 4.12
CA ASP A 121 5.84 2.58 4.91
C ASP A 121 5.41 3.75 5.79
N MET A 122 4.11 4.05 5.79
CA MET A 122 3.60 5.19 6.54
C MET A 122 3.79 5.02 8.05
N ASN A 123 3.68 3.80 8.60
CA ASN A 123 3.92 3.61 10.03
C ASN A 123 5.39 3.84 10.37
N LEU A 124 6.31 3.35 9.54
CA LEU A 124 7.74 3.64 9.68
C LEU A 124 8.01 5.15 9.65
N LEU A 125 7.48 5.87 8.65
CA LEU A 125 7.65 7.33 8.56
C LEU A 125 7.14 8.06 9.80
N HIS A 126 5.99 7.66 10.33
CA HIS A 126 5.45 8.26 11.56
C HIS A 126 6.32 7.97 12.78
N GLN A 127 6.85 6.76 12.91
CA GLN A 127 7.74 6.40 14.01
C GLN A 127 9.04 7.22 13.95
N VAL A 128 9.64 7.33 12.76
CA VAL A 128 10.85 8.13 12.54
C VAL A 128 10.58 9.60 12.86
N ALA A 129 9.50 10.18 12.33
CA ALA A 129 9.13 11.58 12.58
C ALA A 129 8.90 11.85 14.08
N ARG A 130 8.26 10.91 14.79
CA ARG A 130 8.00 11.03 16.24
C ARG A 130 9.30 11.00 17.06
N GLU A 131 10.19 10.04 16.80
CA GLU A 131 11.46 9.96 17.52
C GLU A 131 12.38 11.14 17.19
N PHE A 132 12.39 11.57 15.92
CA PHE A 132 13.11 12.77 15.50
C PHE A 132 12.60 14.00 16.25
N GLY A 133 11.29 14.26 16.24
CA GLY A 133 10.68 15.39 16.94
C GLY A 133 10.92 15.37 18.44
N ARG A 134 10.97 14.18 19.07
CA ARG A 134 11.29 14.03 20.50
C ARG A 134 12.75 14.38 20.81
N LYS A 135 13.69 13.92 19.97
CA LYS A 135 15.13 14.16 20.15
C LYS A 135 15.51 15.61 19.87
N HIS A 136 14.83 16.25 18.92
CA HIS A 136 15.11 17.60 18.44
C HIS A 136 14.11 18.65 18.96
N MET A 137 13.46 18.40 20.11
CA MET A 137 12.43 19.30 20.65
C MET A 137 12.93 20.73 20.93
N LYS A 138 14.23 20.90 21.18
CA LYS A 138 14.87 22.21 21.43
C LYS A 138 15.58 22.79 20.21
N ASP A 139 15.46 22.14 19.06
CA ASP A 139 16.10 22.56 17.82
C ASP A 139 15.23 23.63 17.14
N GLU A 140 15.71 24.86 17.11
CA GLU A 140 14.99 26.01 16.53
C GLU A 140 14.74 25.88 15.02
N SER A 141 15.44 24.97 14.34
CA SER A 141 15.18 24.68 12.91
C SER A 141 13.91 23.84 12.71
N VAL A 142 13.42 23.16 13.76
CA VAL A 142 12.20 22.35 13.72
C VAL A 142 11.00 23.24 14.01
N LYS A 143 10.12 23.38 13.01
CA LYS A 143 8.89 24.16 13.13
C LYS A 143 7.76 23.29 13.71
N TYR A 144 7.06 23.84 14.69
CA TYR A 144 5.86 23.26 15.27
C TYR A 144 4.63 24.07 14.87
N PHE A 145 3.50 23.38 14.73
CA PHE A 145 2.21 23.99 14.44
C PHE A 145 1.16 23.44 15.39
N PRO A 146 0.13 24.22 15.74
CA PRO A 146 -0.98 23.74 16.56
C PRO A 146 -1.68 22.56 15.90
N ASN A 147 -2.21 21.66 16.73
CA ASN A 147 -3.00 20.54 16.24
C ASN A 147 -4.27 21.07 15.54
N ASN A 148 -4.49 20.72 14.28
CA ASN A 148 -5.61 21.24 13.48
C ASN A 148 -7.01 20.75 13.93
N THR A 149 -7.08 19.88 14.92
CA THR A 149 -8.33 19.46 15.57
C THR A 149 -8.68 20.30 16.80
N LEU A 150 -7.91 21.35 17.07
CA LEU A 150 -8.08 22.22 18.22
C LEU A 150 -9.35 23.07 18.10
N TYR A 151 -10.12 23.16 19.19
CA TYR A 151 -11.25 24.04 19.34
C TYR A 151 -11.45 24.49 20.79
N CYS A 152 -12.07 25.66 20.97
CA CYS A 152 -12.31 26.26 22.27
C CYS A 152 -13.74 25.98 22.76
N ILE A 153 -13.89 25.65 24.04
CA ILE A 153 -15.20 25.54 24.69
C ILE A 153 -15.12 26.01 26.15
N GLY A 154 -15.89 27.04 26.52
CA GLY A 154 -15.81 27.63 27.86
C GLY A 154 -14.38 28.06 28.22
N ASN A 155 -13.85 27.57 29.34
CA ASN A 155 -12.47 27.80 29.78
C ASN A 155 -11.47 26.72 29.32
N GLU A 156 -11.85 25.85 28.39
CA GLU A 156 -11.03 24.74 27.92
C GLU A 156 -10.65 24.90 26.45
N ILE A 157 -9.49 24.33 26.12
CA ILE A 157 -9.04 24.05 24.76
C ILE A 157 -9.07 22.54 24.60
N ARG A 158 -9.78 22.05 23.57
CA ARG A 158 -9.93 20.63 23.28
C ARG A 158 -9.30 20.29 21.96
N TYR A 159 -8.67 19.12 21.88
CA TYR A 159 -8.08 18.60 20.65
C TYR A 159 -8.07 17.07 20.67
N ILE A 160 -7.93 16.45 19.49
CA ILE A 160 -7.76 15.01 19.37
C ILE A 160 -6.28 14.68 19.55
N SER A 161 -5.98 13.88 20.57
CA SER A 161 -4.65 13.29 20.78
C SER A 161 -4.70 11.78 20.58
N TYR A 162 -3.54 11.15 20.44
CA TYR A 162 -3.47 9.70 20.36
C TYR A 162 -2.21 9.12 21.02
N ASP A 163 -2.36 7.91 21.53
CA ASP A 163 -1.26 7.07 21.98
C ASP A 163 -1.05 5.93 20.99
N VAL A 164 0.21 5.49 20.82
CA VAL A 164 0.56 4.33 20.00
C VAL A 164 0.91 3.16 20.92
N LYS A 165 0.12 2.09 20.88
CA LYS A 165 0.39 0.82 21.57
C LYS A 165 0.31 -0.34 20.58
N LYS A 166 1.39 -1.12 20.42
CA LYS A 166 1.47 -2.28 19.50
C LYS A 166 0.95 -1.94 18.08
N ASP A 167 1.46 -0.86 17.48
CA ASP A 167 1.07 -0.34 16.16
C ASP A 167 -0.41 0.08 16.00
N LYS A 168 -1.18 0.13 17.08
CA LYS A 168 -2.54 0.68 17.09
C LYS A 168 -2.55 2.08 17.71
N ARG A 169 -3.22 3.00 17.02
CA ARG A 169 -3.49 4.35 17.52
C ARG A 169 -4.78 4.34 18.33
N SER A 170 -4.69 4.76 19.58
CA SER A 170 -5.86 4.99 20.44
C SER A 170 -6.11 6.49 20.52
N TYR A 171 -7.17 6.97 19.87
CA TYR A 171 -7.53 8.38 19.86
C TYR A 171 -8.38 8.75 21.08
N ARG A 172 -8.17 9.94 21.60
CA ARG A 172 -8.96 10.51 22.71
C ARG A 172 -9.06 12.02 22.54
N ILE A 173 -10.17 12.58 23.03
CA ILE A 173 -10.28 14.03 23.21
C ILE A 173 -9.49 14.38 24.47
N THR A 174 -8.56 15.31 24.32
CA THR A 174 -7.83 15.90 25.44
C THR A 174 -8.34 17.31 25.66
N ALA A 175 -8.63 17.64 26.91
CA ALA A 175 -8.94 19.00 27.34
C ALA A 175 -7.78 19.53 28.16
N ILE A 176 -7.39 20.78 27.89
CA ILE A 176 -6.46 21.56 28.71
C ILE A 176 -7.14 22.87 29.08
N GLU A 177 -6.81 23.40 30.25
CA GLU A 177 -7.29 24.70 30.68
C GLU A 177 -6.64 25.81 29.84
N LYS A 178 -7.39 26.87 29.56
CA LYS A 178 -6.84 28.05 28.88
C LYS A 178 -5.86 28.78 29.80
N SER A 179 -4.72 29.16 29.24
CA SER A 179 -3.79 30.12 29.84
C SER A 179 -3.29 31.09 28.78
N GLU A 180 -2.80 32.25 29.21
CA GLU A 180 -2.21 33.25 28.30
C GLU A 180 -1.04 32.66 27.52
N ASP A 181 -0.16 31.90 28.18
CA ASP A 181 0.99 31.24 27.55
C ASP A 181 0.58 30.27 26.43
N ILE A 182 -0.49 29.49 26.66
CA ILE A 182 -0.98 28.51 25.69
C ILE A 182 -1.64 29.23 24.52
N LEU A 183 -2.43 30.27 24.77
CA LEU A 183 -3.07 31.06 23.72
C LEU A 183 -2.05 31.83 22.86
N ALA A 184 -0.87 32.16 23.39
CA ALA A 184 0.19 32.83 22.64
C ALA A 184 0.88 31.95 21.59
N ILE A 185 0.73 30.62 21.68
CA ILE A 185 1.40 29.65 20.79
C ILE A 185 0.43 28.84 19.90
N ILE A 186 -0.88 29.13 19.98
CA ILE A 186 -1.94 28.53 19.15
C ILE A 186 -2.34 29.52 18.06
#